data_AF-A0A1Y1S9W1-F1
#
_entry.id   AF-A0A1Y1S9W1-F1
#
_cell.length_a   1.000
_cell.length_b   1.000
_cell.length_c   1.000
_cell.angle_alpha   90.00
_cell.angle_beta   90.00
_cell.angle_gamma   90.00
#
_symmetry.space_group_name_H-M   'P 1'
#
loop_
_entity.id
_entity.type
_entity.pdbx_description
1 polymer ?
#
loop_
_entity_poly.entity_id
_entity_poly.type
_entity_poly.pdbx_seq_one_letter_code
_entity_poly.pdbx_strand_id
1 'polypeptide(L)' 'MHDAKSIQNILKAIQQGLSKGKLTFEDEDGALDMRPAGLLHLKVSASQEEASSRVNIRISWQDDKPKARKKNIRVRSE' A
#
# COMPACT_ATOMS: atom_id res chain seq x y z
N MET A 1 -12.40 9.47 10.71
CA MET A 1 -11.24 10.24 11.24
C MET A 1 -10.56 9.39 12.30
N HIS A 2 -9.22 9.37 12.34
CA HIS A 2 -8.46 8.58 13.32
C HIS A 2 -7.76 9.52 14.31
N ASP A 3 -7.63 9.09 15.55
CA ASP A 3 -6.82 9.81 16.55
C ASP A 3 -5.32 9.56 16.35
N ALA A 4 -4.47 10.32 17.06
CA ALA A 4 -3.02 10.22 16.93
C ALA A 4 -2.47 8.83 17.27
N LYS A 5 -3.08 8.14 18.24
CA LYS A 5 -2.70 6.79 18.66
C LYS A 5 -2.99 5.77 17.54
N SER A 6 -4.15 5.87 16.91
CA SER A 6 -4.55 5.05 15.78
C SER A 6 -3.63 5.28 14.58
N ILE A 7 -3.30 6.54 14.27
CA ILE A 7 -2.32 6.87 13.23
C ILE A 7 -0.95 6.26 13.52
N GLN A 8 -0.46 6.36 14.77
CA GLN A 8 0.82 5.75 15.16
C GLN A 8 0.81 4.22 14.98
N ASN A 9 -0.30 3.57 15.31
CA ASN A 9 -0.44 2.12 15.13
C ASN A 9 -0.43 1.74 13.65
N ILE A 10 -1.12 2.50 12.79
CA ILE A 10 -1.10 2.29 11.34
C ILE A 10 0.32 2.43 10.79
N LEU A 11 1.05 3.48 11.19
CA LEU A 11 2.44 3.69 10.77
C LEU A 11 3.36 2.55 11.22
N LYS A 12 3.19 2.05 12.45
CA LYS A 12 3.92 0.86 12.95
C LYS A 12 3.60 -0.39 12.14
N ALA A 13 2.33 -0.61 11.79
CA ALA A 13 1.94 -1.75 10.96
C ALA A 13 2.56 -1.68 9.57
N ILE A 14 2.56 -0.49 8.93
CA ILE A 14 3.24 -0.26 7.65
C ILE A 14 4.75 -0.55 7.78
N GLN A 15 5.41 -0.02 8.81
CA GLN A 15 6.84 -0.28 9.07
C GLN A 15 7.12 -1.79 9.19
N GLN A 16 6.32 -2.52 9.96
CA GLN A 16 6.47 -3.96 10.12
C GLN A 16 6.23 -4.72 8.82
N GLY A 17 5.21 -4.34 8.04
CA GLY A 17 4.91 -4.98 6.77
C GLY A 17 5.99 -4.76 5.71
N LEU A 18 6.57 -3.56 5.65
CA LEU A 18 7.75 -3.28 4.82
C LEU A 18 8.94 -4.14 5.24
N SER A 19 9.22 -4.24 6.55
CA SER A 19 10.31 -5.08 7.07
C SER A 19 10.12 -6.57 6.76
N LYS A 20 8.86 -7.04 6.68
CA LYS A 20 8.52 -8.42 6.35
C LYS A 20 8.39 -8.68 4.84
N GLY A 21 8.42 -7.64 4.01
CA GLY A 21 8.16 -7.74 2.56
C GLY A 21 6.70 -8.05 2.19
N LYS A 22 5.75 -7.81 3.12
CA LYS A 22 4.31 -8.04 2.90
C LYS A 22 3.49 -6.98 3.65
N LEU A 23 2.65 -6.26 2.91
CA LEU A 23 1.61 -5.38 3.46
C LEU A 23 0.26 -6.02 3.19
N THR A 24 -0.57 -6.15 4.22
CA THR A 24 -1.94 -6.64 4.11
C THR A 24 -2.86 -5.50 4.55
N PHE A 25 -3.80 -5.16 3.68
CA PHE A 25 -4.85 -4.18 3.96
C PHE A 25 -6.18 -4.92 3.95
N GLU A 26 -6.98 -4.76 5.00
CA GLU A 26 -8.26 -5.47 5.15
C GLU A 26 -9.36 -4.46 5.44
N ASP A 27 -10.49 -4.64 4.77
CA ASP A 27 -11.75 -3.91 5.00
C ASP A 27 -12.93 -4.87 4.95
N GLU A 28 -14.16 -4.33 4.97
CA GLU A 28 -15.40 -5.12 4.95
C GLU A 28 -15.57 -5.95 3.67
N ASP A 29 -14.91 -5.56 2.57
CA ASP A 29 -15.03 -6.18 1.25
C ASP A 29 -13.89 -7.19 0.97
N GLY A 30 -12.88 -7.27 1.84
CA GLY A 30 -11.87 -8.33 1.85
C GLY A 30 -10.46 -7.87 2.17
N ALA A 31 -9.49 -8.69 1.74
CA ALA A 31 -8.07 -8.48 2.01
C ALA A 31 -7.28 -8.21 0.71
N LEU A 32 -6.48 -7.15 0.71
CA LEU A 32 -5.50 -6.84 -0.32
C LEU A 32 -4.07 -7.08 0.20
N ASP A 33 -3.45 -8.13 -0.33
CA ASP A 33 -2.05 -8.43 -0.08
C ASP A 33 -1.15 -7.77 -1.13
N MET A 34 -0.22 -6.94 -0.67
CA MET A 34 0.82 -6.32 -1.46
C MET A 34 2.20 -6.82 -1.01
N ARG A 35 3.12 -6.98 -1.97
CA ARG A 35 4.49 -7.42 -1.72
C ARG A 35 5.47 -6.36 -2.20
N PRO A 36 5.84 -5.39 -1.34
CA PRO A 36 6.91 -4.45 -1.63
C PRO A 36 8.19 -5.22 -1.96
N ALA A 37 8.76 -4.95 -3.13
CA ALA A 37 9.95 -5.61 -3.64
C ALA A 37 10.77 -4.64 -4.49
N GLY A 38 12.01 -5.02 -4.76
CA GLY A 38 12.91 -4.24 -5.59
C GLY A 38 13.23 -2.87 -4.98
N LEU A 39 13.34 -1.86 -5.84
CA LEU A 39 13.65 -0.49 -5.43
C LEU A 39 12.36 0.24 -4.99
N LEU A 40 12.31 0.62 -3.72
CA LEU A 40 11.25 1.45 -3.17
C LEU A 40 11.61 2.93 -3.31
N HIS A 41 10.66 3.73 -3.76
CA HIS A 41 10.76 5.19 -3.79
C HIS A 41 9.86 5.78 -2.69
N LEU A 42 10.48 6.54 -1.78
CA LEU A 42 9.81 7.24 -0.68
C LEU A 42 9.81 8.74 -0.95
N LYS A 43 8.62 9.35 -0.90
CA LYS A 43 8.45 10.80 -0.89
C LYS A 43 7.74 11.22 0.39
N VAL A 44 8.35 12.15 1.12
CA VAL A 44 7.77 12.79 2.30
C VAL A 44 7.66 14.29 2.03
N SER A 45 6.49 14.87 2.27
CA SER A 45 6.27 16.31 2.17
C SER A 45 5.36 16.78 3.30
N ALA A 46 5.60 17.98 3.81
CA ALA A 46 4.74 18.63 4.79
C ALA A 46 4.35 20.02 4.31
N SER A 47 3.12 20.43 4.65
CA SER A 47 2.64 21.79 4.45
C SER A 47 1.84 22.24 5.67
N GLN A 48 1.89 23.53 5.93
CA GLN A 48 1.13 24.17 7.00
C GLN A 48 0.46 25.42 6.43
N GLU A 49 -0.85 25.51 6.62
CA GLU A 49 -1.71 26.63 6.30
C GLU A 49 -2.41 27.09 7.59
N GLU A 50 -3.00 28.29 7.60
CA GLU A 50 -3.48 28.96 8.83
C GLU A 50 -4.32 28.07 9.76
N ALA A 51 -5.14 27.17 9.22
CA ALA A 51 -5.99 26.25 9.98
C ALA A 51 -5.71 24.76 9.75
N SER A 52 -4.64 24.39 9.03
CA SER A 52 -4.42 23.00 8.63
C SER A 52 -2.94 22.63 8.56
N SER A 53 -2.61 21.47 9.11
CA SER A 53 -1.28 20.85 8.98
C SER A 53 -1.43 19.54 8.23
N ARG A 54 -0.59 19.34 7.21
CA ARG A 54 -0.63 18.13 6.38
C ARG A 54 0.76 17.52 6.26
N VAL A 55 0.84 16.22 6.52
CA VAL A 55 2.01 15.40 6.19
C VAL A 55 1.56 14.37 5.15
N ASN A 56 2.33 14.27 4.07
CA ASN A 56 2.10 13.30 3.01
C ASN A 56 3.29 12.33 2.99
N ILE A 57 3.00 11.04 3.12
CA ILE A 57 3.98 9.95 3.02
C ILE A 57 3.54 9.08 1.86
N ARG A 58 4.37 8.98 0.82
CA ARG A 58 4.12 8.17 -0.35
C ARG A 58 5.25 7.17 -0.53
N ILE A 59 4.90 5.90 -0.56
CA ILE A 59 5.82 4.79 -0.86
C ILE A 59 5.31 4.13 -2.13
N SER A 60 6.20 3.93 -3.10
CA SER A 60 5.89 3.28 -4.38
C SER A 60 7.03 2.37 -4.78
N TRP A 61 6.71 1.25 -5.42
CA TRP A 61 7.66 0.33 -6.01
C TRP A 61 7.12 -0.21 -7.33
N GLN A 62 8.00 -0.80 -8.13
CA GLN A 62 7.62 -1.56 -9.32
C GLN A 62 7.84 -3.05 -9.03
N ASP A 63 6.88 -3.88 -9.41
CA ASP A 63 7.06 -5.33 -9.33
C ASP A 63 8.08 -5.74 -10.42
N ASP A 64 9.18 -6.39 -10.03
CA ASP A 64 10.26 -6.83 -10.95
C ASP A 64 9.79 -7.82 -12.03
N LYS A 65 8.55 -8.33 -11.93
CA LYS A 65 7.92 -9.15 -12.94
C LYS A 65 6.53 -8.60 -13.23
N PRO A 66 6.17 -8.33 -14.50
CA PRO A 66 4.77 -8.08 -14.83
C PRO A 66 3.98 -9.29 -14.37
N LYS A 67 3.02 -9.09 -13.44
CA LYS A 67 2.04 -10.12 -13.09
C LYS A 67 1.35 -10.51 -14.39
N ALA A 68 1.72 -11.66 -14.97
CA ALA A 68 1.18 -12.13 -16.23
C ALA A 68 -0.34 -12.33 -16.09
N ARG A 69 -1.12 -11.30 -16.41
CA ARG A 69 -2.56 -11.41 -16.63
C ARG A 69 -2.82 -11.49 -18.12
N LYS A 70 -2.59 -12.68 -18.67
CA LYS A 70 -3.35 -13.19 -19.82
C LYS A 70 -3.63 -14.67 -19.58
N LYS A 71 -4.73 -14.96 -18.87
CA LYS A 71 -5.41 -16.24 -19.08
C LYS A 71 -6.35 -16.02 -20.26
N ASN A 72 -6.00 -16.57 -21.41
CA ASN A 72 -6.93 -16.68 -22.53
C ASN A 72 -8.12 -17.52 -22.07
N ILE A 73 -9.31 -16.93 -22.11
CA ILE A 73 -10.57 -17.61 -21.87
C ILE A 73 -10.70 -18.70 -22.93
N ARG A 74 -10.91 -19.95 -22.51
CA ARG A 74 -11.32 -21.04 -23.42
C ARG A 74 -12.84 -21.13 -23.36
N VAL A 75 -13.50 -20.71 -24.43
CA VAL A 75 -14.91 -21.04 -24.66
C VAL A 75 -14.97 -22.49 -25.15
N ARG A 76 -15.76 -23.33 -24.49
CA ARG A 76 -16.20 -24.63 -25.02
C ARG A 76 -17.69 -24.52 -25.29
N SER A 77 -18.10 -24.87 -26.49
CA SER A 77 -19.49 -25.12 -26.86
C SER A 77 -19.75 -26.63 -26.81
N GLU A 78 -20.84 -27.03 -26.16
CA GLU A 78 -21.58 -28.26 -26.49
C GLU A 78 -22.76 -27.87 -27.39
#